data_AF-A0A258HES3-F1
#
_entry.id   AF-A0A258HES3-F1
#
_cell.length_a   1.000
_cell.length_b   1.000
_cell.length_c   1.000
_cell.angle_alpha   90.00
_cell.angle_beta   90.00
_cell.angle_gamma   90.00
#
_symmetry.space_group_name_H-M   'P 1'
#
loop_
_entity.id
_entity.type
_entity.pdbx_description
1 polymer ?
#
loop_
_entity_poly.entity_id
_entity_poly.type
_entity_poly.pdbx_seq_one_letter_code
_entity_poly.pdbx_strand_id
1 'polypeptide(L)'
;MSLFELVGGAEGVRRFVDELSRRLDDDPELGPLFEGVEGSTLRAHREHYLAAILGGPENYSGRGLREAHRPLGLTDAHLDRFLVVAAESLADTGAPPAAAAEVHELLERLRPVIVTPGRRA
;
A
#
# COMPACT_ATOMS: atom_id res chain seq x y z
N MET A 1 13.37 -16.26 -6.70
CA MET A 1 13.11 -14.88 -7.11
C MET A 1 12.04 -14.33 -6.19
N SER A 2 12.27 -13.19 -5.54
CA SER A 2 11.30 -12.56 -4.65
C SER A 2 10.29 -11.72 -5.44
N LEU A 3 9.17 -11.36 -4.81
CA LEU A 3 8.20 -10.46 -5.41
C LEU A 3 8.80 -9.07 -5.64
N PHE A 4 9.73 -8.66 -4.77
CA PHE A 4 10.54 -7.45 -4.94
C PHE A 4 11.35 -7.47 -6.26
N GLU A 5 12.00 -8.59 -6.58
CA GLU A 5 12.72 -8.72 -7.87
C GLU A 5 11.74 -8.68 -9.05
N LEU A 6 10.58 -9.33 -8.92
CA LEU A 6 9.54 -9.37 -9.95
C LEU A 6 8.93 -8.00 -10.27
N VAL A 7 8.79 -7.12 -9.29
CA VAL A 7 8.30 -5.75 -9.52
C VAL A 7 9.40 -4.81 -10.05
N GLY A 8 10.64 -5.28 -10.21
CA GLY A 8 11.76 -4.47 -10.71
C GLY A 8 12.66 -3.89 -9.61
N GLY A 9 12.70 -4.53 -8.45
CA GLY A 9 13.55 -4.14 -7.33
C GLY A 9 13.21 -2.76 -6.76
N ALA A 10 14.22 -2.06 -6.25
CA ALA A 10 14.03 -0.77 -5.58
C ALA A 10 13.41 0.29 -6.51
N GLU A 11 13.82 0.32 -7.77
CA GLU A 11 13.27 1.26 -8.76
C GLU A 11 11.81 0.93 -9.11
N GLY A 12 11.48 -0.36 -9.20
CA GLY A 12 10.11 -0.84 -9.36
C GLY A 12 9.20 -0.41 -8.22
N VAL A 13 9.65 -0.60 -6.97
CA VAL A 13 8.91 -0.16 -5.78
C VAL A 13 8.71 1.35 -5.75
N ARG A 14 9.74 2.14 -6.10
CA ARG A 14 9.61 3.61 -6.19
C ARG A 14 8.53 4.03 -7.18
N ARG A 15 8.57 3.48 -8.40
CA ARG A 15 7.55 3.75 -9.44
C ARG A 15 6.15 3.36 -8.98
N PHE A 16 6.02 2.21 -8.32
CA PHE A 16 4.74 1.77 -7.77
C PHE A 16 4.23 2.74 -6.69
N VAL A 17 5.10 3.17 -5.77
CA VAL A 17 4.71 4.09 -4.70
C VAL A 17 4.38 5.48 -5.24
N ASP A 18 5.09 5.98 -6.25
CA ASP A 18 4.78 7.24 -6.91
C ASP A 18 3.36 7.24 -7.48
N GLU A 19 3.05 6.22 -8.28
CA GLU A 19 1.74 6.11 -8.91
C GLU A 19 0.63 5.84 -7.89
N LEU A 20 0.90 5.02 -6.87
CA LEU A 20 -0.03 4.77 -5.77
C LEU A 20 -0.32 6.05 -4.99
N SER A 21 0.69 6.87 -4.70
CA SER A 21 0.50 8.12 -3.95
C SER A 21 -0.36 9.09 -4.74
N ARG A 22 -0.05 9.29 -6.03
CA ARG A 22 -0.82 10.16 -6.91
C ARG A 22 -2.30 9.74 -6.96
N ARG A 23 -2.58 8.44 -7.17
CA ARG A 23 -3.96 7.96 -7.24
C ARG A 23 -4.70 8.02 -5.91
N LEU A 24 -4.01 7.81 -4.78
CA LEU A 24 -4.63 7.95 -3.46
C LEU A 24 -5.02 9.40 -3.17
N ASP A 25 -4.15 10.35 -3.53
CA ASP A 25 -4.41 11.78 -3.34
C ASP A 25 -5.59 12.25 -4.20
N ASP A 26 -5.73 11.70 -5.42
CA ASP A 26 -6.82 12.02 -6.36
C ASP A 26 -8.14 11.24 -6.06
N ASP A 27 -8.13 10.28 -5.14
CA ASP A 27 -9.29 9.42 -4.86
C ASP A 27 -10.31 10.12 -3.95
N PRO A 28 -11.60 10.20 -4.32
CA PRO A 28 -12.61 10.92 -3.54
C PRO A 28 -12.94 10.26 -2.20
N GLU A 29 -12.68 8.96 -2.03
CA GLU A 29 -12.96 8.21 -0.79
C GLU A 29 -11.71 8.11 0.10
N LEU A 30 -10.52 7.95 -0.51
CA LEU A 30 -9.27 7.74 0.21
C LEU A 30 -8.46 9.02 0.41
N GLY A 31 -8.49 9.96 -0.54
CA GLY A 31 -7.74 11.22 -0.49
C GLY A 31 -7.96 12.01 0.82
N PRO A 32 -9.21 12.19 1.29
CA PRO A 32 -9.49 12.86 2.55
C PRO A 32 -8.80 12.24 3.79
N LEU A 33 -8.42 10.95 3.75
CA LEU A 33 -7.72 10.27 4.84
C LEU A 33 -6.25 10.72 4.99
N PHE A 34 -5.70 11.36 3.96
CA PHE A 34 -4.31 11.82 3.91
C PHE A 34 -4.16 13.33 4.14
N GLU A 35 -5.27 14.05 4.34
CA GLU A 35 -5.23 15.48 4.64
C GLU A 35 -4.42 15.77 5.92
N GLY A 36 -3.47 16.71 5.81
CA GLY A 36 -2.59 17.10 6.92
C GLY A 36 -1.45 16.11 7.22
N VAL A 37 -1.26 15.08 6.39
CA VAL A 37 -0.09 14.19 6.48
C VAL A 37 1.05 14.71 5.60
N GLU A 38 2.28 14.72 6.13
CA GLU A 38 3.47 15.07 5.35
C GLU A 38 3.74 14.02 4.25
N GLY A 39 3.35 14.35 3.01
CA GLY A 39 3.35 13.43 1.88
C GLY A 39 4.73 12.85 1.55
N SER A 40 5.80 13.64 1.65
CA SER A 40 7.17 13.16 1.39
C SER A 40 7.61 12.08 2.39
N THR A 41 7.27 12.26 3.67
CA THR A 41 7.57 11.30 4.74
C THR A 41 6.71 10.05 4.58
N LEU A 42 5.43 10.20 4.25
CA LEU A 42 4.52 9.08 4.02
C LEU A 42 4.96 8.25 2.81
N ARG A 43 5.38 8.89 1.73
CA ARG A 43 5.91 8.25 0.51
C ARG A 43 7.14 7.41 0.83
N ALA A 44 8.15 7.99 1.50
CA ALA A 44 9.37 7.27 1.89
C ALA A 44 9.06 6.08 2.82
N HIS A 45 8.12 6.25 3.75
CA HIS A 45 7.69 5.19 4.64
C HIS A 45 6.99 4.04 3.89
N ARG A 46 6.15 4.37 2.91
CA ARG A 46 5.46 3.40 2.05
C ARG A 46 6.44 2.64 1.16
N GLU A 47 7.45 3.30 0.61
CA GLU A 47 8.54 2.64 -0.13
C GLU A 47 9.26 1.60 0.75
N HIS A 48 9.67 1.99 1.96
CA HIS A 48 10.38 1.09 2.87
C HIS A 48 9.51 -0.10 3.28
N TYR A 49 8.23 0.15 3.59
CA TYR A 49 7.28 -0.89 3.96
C TYR A 49 7.04 -1.87 2.81
N LEU A 50 6.74 -1.36 1.61
CA LEU A 50 6.48 -2.20 0.44
C LEU A 50 7.72 -2.99 0.04
N ALA A 51 8.91 -2.37 0.02
CA ALA A 51 10.15 -3.10 -0.26
C ALA A 51 10.34 -4.28 0.71
N ALA A 52 10.10 -4.08 2.00
CA ALA A 52 10.24 -5.14 3.00
C ALA A 52 9.24 -6.28 2.81
N ILE A 53 7.94 -5.98 2.67
CA ILE A 53 6.92 -7.05 2.57
C ILE A 53 6.99 -7.81 1.25
N LEU A 54 7.52 -7.20 0.18
CA LEU A 54 7.75 -7.86 -1.10
C LEU A 54 9.01 -8.76 -1.09
N GLY A 55 9.74 -8.83 0.02
CA GLY A 55 10.94 -9.66 0.16
C GLY A 55 12.21 -8.98 -0.35
N GLY A 56 12.27 -7.65 -0.26
CA GLY A 56 13.51 -6.89 -0.45
C GLY A 56 14.51 -7.13 0.70
N PRO A 57 15.76 -6.65 0.55
CA PRO A 57 16.83 -6.89 1.53
C PRO A 57 16.64 -6.12 2.85
N GLU A 58 15.80 -5.09 2.82
CA GLU A 58 15.56 -4.20 3.96
C GLU A 58 14.45 -4.76 4.86
N ASN A 59 14.72 -4.78 6.17
CA ASN A 59 13.69 -5.03 7.16
C ASN A 59 12.96 -3.72 7.47
N TYR A 60 11.63 -3.77 7.57
CA TYR A 60 10.85 -2.63 8.00
C TYR A 60 10.80 -2.54 9.53
N SER A 61 11.25 -1.40 10.07
CA SER A 61 11.29 -1.10 11.51
C SER A 61 10.38 0.07 11.92
N GLY A 62 9.50 0.51 11.02
CA GLY A 62 8.60 1.63 11.25
C GLY A 62 7.44 1.32 12.22
N ARG A 63 6.56 2.30 12.43
CA ARG A 63 5.37 2.16 13.27
C ARG A 63 4.57 0.93 12.83
N GLY A 64 4.09 0.13 13.78
CA GLY A 64 3.31 -1.06 13.43
C GLY A 64 2.11 -0.65 12.56
N LEU A 65 1.92 -1.32 11.42
CA LEU A 65 0.85 -1.00 10.46
C LEU A 65 -0.51 -0.82 11.16
N ARG A 66 -0.82 -1.68 12.13
CA ARG A 66 -2.02 -1.57 12.97
C ARG A 66 -2.11 -0.26 13.75
N GLU A 67 -1.02 0.16 14.38
CA GLU A 67 -0.99 1.38 15.19
C GLU A 67 -1.20 2.63 14.34
N ALA A 68 -0.63 2.65 13.13
CA ALA A 68 -0.81 3.74 12.18
C ALA A 68 -2.25 3.87 11.66
N HIS A 69 -2.93 2.74 11.41
CA HIS A 69 -4.26 2.74 10.78
C HIS A 69 -5.43 2.71 11.80
N ARG A 70 -5.21 2.25 13.03
CA ARG A 70 -6.26 2.16 14.08
C ARG A 70 -7.03 3.47 14.31
N PRO A 71 -6.40 4.66 14.37
CA PRO A 71 -7.13 5.91 14.62
C PRO A 71 -8.06 6.33 13.46
N LEU A 72 -7.88 5.76 12.26
CA LEU A 72 -8.57 6.19 11.04
C LEU A 72 -9.95 5.55 10.86
N GLY A 73 -10.30 4.54 11.66
CA GLY A 73 -11.62 3.90 11.59
C GLY A 73 -11.90 3.24 10.23
N LEU A 74 -10.88 2.69 9.58
CA LEU A 74 -11.00 2.13 8.23
C LEU A 74 -11.95 0.92 8.19
N THR A 75 -12.79 0.90 7.16
CA THR A 75 -13.78 -0.14 6.87
C THR A 75 -13.24 -1.10 5.81
N ASP A 76 -13.94 -2.21 5.60
CA ASP A 76 -13.65 -3.12 4.48
C ASP A 76 -13.73 -2.41 3.12
N ALA A 77 -14.68 -1.49 2.95
CA ALA A 77 -14.84 -0.72 1.72
C ALA A 77 -13.63 0.16 1.42
N HIS A 78 -13.03 0.80 2.44
CA HIS A 78 -11.79 1.57 2.25
C HIS A 78 -10.64 0.68 1.79
N LEU A 79 -10.52 -0.53 2.34
CA LEU A 79 -9.47 -1.45 1.90
C LEU A 79 -9.73 -2.01 0.50
N ASP A 80 -10.97 -2.35 0.17
CA ASP A 80 -11.35 -2.78 -1.17
C ASP A 80 -10.99 -1.71 -2.21
N ARG A 81 -11.31 -0.45 -1.91
CA ARG A 81 -10.95 0.68 -2.77
C ARG A 81 -9.45 0.84 -2.88
N PHE A 82 -8.72 0.73 -1.78
CA PHE A 82 -7.25 0.78 -1.77
C PHE A 82 -6.63 -0.31 -2.64
N LEU A 83 -7.16 -1.53 -2.59
CA LEU A 83 -6.65 -2.67 -3.38
C LEU A 83 -6.87 -2.49 -4.87
N VAL A 84 -8.00 -1.88 -5.27
CA VAL A 84 -8.24 -1.47 -6.66
C VAL A 84 -7.20 -0.44 -7.08
N VAL A 85 -7.03 0.63 -6.31
CA VAL A 85 -6.05 1.68 -6.62
C VAL A 85 -4.63 1.10 -6.72
N ALA A 86 -4.24 0.23 -5.79
CA ALA A 86 -2.93 -0.43 -5.79
C ALA A 86 -2.73 -1.32 -7.02
N ALA A 87 -3.74 -2.08 -7.43
CA ALA A 87 -3.67 -2.92 -8.63
C ALA A 87 -3.49 -2.07 -9.90
N GLU A 88 -4.23 -0.97 -10.02
CA GLU A 88 -4.10 -0.06 -11.15
C GLU A 88 -2.73 0.64 -11.17
N SER A 89 -2.24 1.08 -10.01
CA SER A 89 -0.91 1.71 -9.90
C SER A 89 0.21 0.76 -10.31
N LEU A 90 0.11 -0.51 -9.92
CA LEU A 90 1.14 -1.50 -10.24
C LEU A 90 1.12 -1.87 -11.73
N ALA A 91 -0.05 -1.91 -12.36
CA ALA A 91 -0.19 -2.15 -13.80
C ALA A 91 0.58 -1.10 -14.64
N ASP A 92 0.57 0.16 -14.20
CA ASP A 92 1.25 1.27 -14.88
C ASP A 92 2.78 1.25 -14.70
N THR A 93 3.32 0.41 -13.81
CA THR A 93 4.77 0.25 -13.64
C THR A 93 5.41 -0.72 -14.64
N GLY A 94 4.60 -1.43 -15.44
CA GLY A 94 5.11 -2.49 -16.32
C GLY A 94 5.53 -3.77 -15.58
N ALA A 95 5.14 -3.94 -14.31
CA ALA A 95 5.31 -5.20 -13.60
C ALA A 95 4.53 -6.32 -14.30
N PRO A 96 5.05 -7.57 -14.30
CA PRO A 96 4.33 -8.69 -14.90
C PRO A 96 2.96 -8.93 -14.22
N PRO A 97 1.92 -9.38 -14.96
CA PRO A 97 0.60 -9.64 -14.37
C PRO A 97 0.61 -10.61 -13.19
N ALA A 98 1.50 -11.61 -13.21
CA ALA A 98 1.69 -12.53 -12.09
C ALA A 98 2.16 -11.80 -10.82
N ALA A 99 3.07 -10.84 -10.95
CA ALA A 99 3.53 -10.02 -9.84
C ALA A 99 2.38 -9.17 -9.28
N ALA A 100 1.53 -8.61 -10.15
CA ALA A 100 0.39 -7.81 -9.70
C ALA A 100 -0.63 -8.63 -8.89
N ALA A 101 -0.94 -9.86 -9.32
CA ALA A 101 -1.79 -10.75 -8.57
C ALA A 101 -1.18 -11.12 -7.20
N GLU A 102 0.11 -11.45 -7.15
CA GLU A 102 0.79 -11.77 -5.89
C GLU A 102 0.87 -10.57 -4.93
N VAL A 103 1.09 -9.35 -5.44
CA VAL A 103 1.05 -8.12 -4.63
C VAL A 103 -0.35 -7.90 -4.08
N HIS A 104 -1.40 -8.08 -4.89
CA HIS A 104 -2.78 -7.94 -4.45
C HIS A 104 -3.10 -8.91 -3.29
N GLU A 105 -2.80 -10.19 -3.45
CA GLU A 105 -2.98 -11.21 -2.40
C GLU A 105 -2.17 -10.92 -1.14
N LEU A 106 -0.98 -10.33 -1.29
CA LEU A 106 -0.18 -9.91 -0.15
C LEU A 106 -0.83 -8.75 0.60
N LEU A 107 -1.30 -7.73 -0.10
CA LEU A 107 -1.96 -6.57 0.49
C LEU A 107 -3.30 -6.95 1.14
N GLU A 108 -4.08 -7.84 0.52
CA GLU A 108 -5.34 -8.36 1.07
C GLU A 108 -5.13 -9.04 2.43
N ARG A 109 -4.04 -9.79 2.61
CA ARG A 109 -3.68 -10.41 3.90
C ARG A 109 -3.44 -9.40 5.03
N LEU A 110 -3.27 -8.11 4.72
CA LEU A 110 -3.15 -7.04 5.71
C LEU A 110 -4.51 -6.55 6.22
N ARG A 111 -5.64 -6.99 5.64
CA ARG A 111 -6.99 -6.62 6.07
C ARG A 111 -7.24 -6.68 7.58
N PRO A 112 -6.99 -7.79 8.29
CA PRO A 112 -7.22 -7.85 9.74
C PRO A 112 -6.29 -6.94 10.56
N VAL A 113 -5.25 -6.38 9.94
CA VAL A 113 -4.29 -5.44 10.54
C VAL A 113 -4.74 -4.00 10.36
N ILE A 114 -5.27 -3.67 9.16
CA ILE A 114 -5.64 -2.31 8.74
C ILE A 114 -7.09 -1.99 9.10
N VAL A 115 -8.02 -2.89 8.77
CA VAL A 115 -9.45 -2.68 9.00
C VAL A 115 -9.72 -2.80 10.49
N THR A 116 -10.35 -1.78 11.05
CA THR A 116 -10.85 -1.85 12.42
C THR A 116 -12.23 -2.48 12.34
N PRO A 117 -12.50 -3.61 13.03
CA PRO A 117 -13.84 -4.16 13.07
C PRO A 117 -14.77 -3.10 13.64
N GLY A 118 -15.67 -2.58 12.80
CA GLY A 118 -16.68 -1.64 13.24
C GLY A 118 -17.48 -2.29 14.36
N ARG A 119 -17.57 -1.63 15.51
CA ARG A 119 -18.71 -1.80 16.40
C ARG A 119 -19.92 -1.51 15.50
N ARG A 120 -20.71 -2.54 15.18
CA ARG A 120 -21.96 -2.35 14.42
C ARG A 120 -22.71 -1.19 15.04
N ALA A 121 -22.98 -0.15 14.24
CA ALA A 121 -24.01 0.82 14.57
C ALA A 121 -25.36 0.10 14.66
#